data_AF-A0AAJ1WGB9-F1
#
_entry.id   AF-A0AAJ1WGB9-F1
#
_cell.length_a   1.000
_cell.length_b   1.000
_cell.length_c   1.000
_cell.angle_alpha   90.00
_cell.angle_beta   90.00
_cell.angle_gamma   90.00
#
_symmetry.space_group_name_H-M   'P 1'
#
loop_
_entity.id
_entity.type
_entity.pdbx_description
1 polymer ?
#
loop_
_entity_poly.entity_id
_entity_poly.type
_entity_poly.pdbx_seq_one_letter_code
_entity_poly.pdbx_strand_id
1 'polypeptide(L)'
;MPSTIIFNTIAANGMETNAAIFVGENSASGWDSNNKNQTSIGFIFGVGNAFPYNFNLLYDNDYLDTPIVDNDVENAPAAQA
;
A
#
# COMPACT_ATOMS: atom_id res chain seq x y z
N MET A 1 10.67 4.57 26.50
CA MET A 1 10.19 3.88 27.73
C MET A 1 9.84 2.43 27.39
N PRO A 2 10.03 1.40 28.25
CA PRO A 2 9.66 0.05 27.88
C PRO A 2 8.14 -0.07 27.76
N SER A 3 7.63 -0.06 26.53
CA SER A 3 6.24 -0.32 26.20
C SER A 3 6.05 -1.82 26.03
N THR A 4 5.46 -2.48 27.02
CA THR A 4 4.98 -3.86 26.85
C THR A 4 3.79 -3.83 25.92
N ILE A 5 3.92 -4.45 24.75
CA ILE A 5 2.84 -4.57 23.77
C ILE A 5 2.63 -6.06 23.52
N ILE A 6 1.47 -6.57 23.92
CA ILE A 6 1.13 -7.99 23.82
C ILE A 6 -0.11 -8.10 22.96
N PHE A 7 -0.02 -8.86 21.88
CA PHE A 7 -1.15 -9.21 21.04
C PHE A 7 -1.43 -10.70 21.11
N ASN A 8 -2.71 -11.06 21.05
CA ASN A 8 -3.12 -12.43 20.78
C ASN A 8 -2.93 -12.76 19.28
N THR A 9 -3.33 -11.86 18.38
CA THR A 9 -3.08 -11.97 16.93
C THR A 9 -3.21 -10.59 16.28
N ILE A 10 -2.35 -10.29 15.32
CA ILE A 10 -2.58 -9.25 14.31
C ILE A 10 -2.78 -9.96 12.99
N ALA A 11 -3.93 -9.77 12.35
CA ALA A 11 -4.22 -10.33 11.04
C ALA A 11 -4.58 -9.20 10.08
N ALA A 12 -3.70 -8.94 9.10
CA ALA A 12 -4.02 -8.09 7.97
C ALA A 12 -4.21 -8.97 6.74
N ASN A 13 -5.46 -9.12 6.33
CA ASN A 13 -5.85 -10.01 5.24
C ASN A 13 -5.78 -9.35 3.86
N GLY A 14 -5.47 -8.05 3.83
CA GLY A 14 -5.25 -7.25 2.63
C GLY A 14 -4.50 -5.98 3.01
N MET A 15 -3.41 -5.72 2.32
CA MET A 15 -2.54 -4.55 2.50
C MET A 15 -2.06 -4.16 1.12
N GLU A 16 -2.30 -2.91 0.73
CA GLU A 16 -2.03 -2.43 -0.61
C GLU A 16 -0.83 -1.49 -0.64
N THR A 17 -0.63 -0.86 -1.80
CA THR A 17 0.36 0.20 -1.99
C THR A 17 0.38 1.16 -0.80
N ASN A 18 1.56 1.36 -0.23
CA ASN A 18 1.80 2.23 0.91
C ASN A 18 1.18 1.77 2.26
N ALA A 19 0.95 0.48 2.47
CA ALA A 19 0.35 -0.02 3.72
C ALA A 19 1.39 -0.54 4.73
N ALA A 20 1.15 -0.29 6.02
CA ALA A 20 1.95 -0.83 7.11
C ALA A 20 1.14 -1.03 8.39
N ILE A 21 1.64 -1.92 9.25
CA ILE A 21 1.16 -2.09 10.62
C ILE A 21 2.31 -1.66 11.54
N PHE A 22 2.22 -0.45 12.08
CA PHE A 22 3.19 0.05 13.04
C PHE A 22 2.78 -0.33 14.46
N VAL A 23 3.72 -0.88 15.21
CA VAL A 23 3.54 -1.30 16.60
C VAL A 23 4.63 -0.70 17.46
N GLY A 24 4.25 0.00 18.52
CA GLY A 24 5.18 0.69 19.41
C GLY A 24 5.61 2.05 18.86
N GLU A 25 6.77 2.52 19.30
CA GLU A 25 7.34 3.77 18.84
C GLU A 25 7.87 3.62 17.41
N ASN A 26 7.29 4.38 16.47
CA ASN A 26 7.61 4.28 15.05
C ASN A 26 7.64 5.67 14.41
N SER A 27 8.54 5.85 13.44
CA SER A 27 8.64 7.03 12.59
C SER A 27 8.63 6.58 11.14
N ALA A 28 7.64 7.05 10.39
CA ALA A 28 7.46 6.79 8.97
C ALA A 28 7.67 8.10 8.19
N SER A 29 8.82 8.75 8.42
CA SER A 29 9.20 9.96 7.70
C SER A 29 9.65 9.59 6.29
N GLY A 30 9.18 10.34 5.29
CA GLY A 30 9.45 10.01 3.90
C GLY A 30 8.71 8.76 3.42
N TRP A 31 7.46 8.62 3.86
CA TRP A 31 6.64 7.49 3.51
C TRP A 31 5.69 7.90 2.39
N ASP A 32 6.07 7.58 1.16
CA ASP A 32 5.32 7.90 -0.03
C ASP A 32 5.11 6.66 -0.91
N SER A 33 4.13 6.77 -1.80
CA SER A 33 4.02 5.81 -2.89
C SER A 33 3.24 6.42 -4.03
N ASN A 34 3.79 6.30 -5.22
CA ASN A 34 3.19 6.76 -6.45
C ASN A 34 2.94 5.54 -7.34
N ASN A 35 1.69 5.34 -7.76
CA ASN A 35 1.35 4.17 -8.55
C ASN A 35 0.21 4.48 -9.53
N LYS A 36 0.37 4.03 -10.78
CA LYS A 36 -0.75 3.84 -11.69
C LYS A 36 -1.16 2.39 -11.62
N ASN A 37 -2.43 2.13 -11.32
CA ASN A 37 -2.95 0.77 -11.36
C ASN A 37 -4.16 0.69 -12.28
N GLN A 38 -4.17 -0.33 -13.14
CA GLN A 38 -5.30 -0.68 -14.00
C GLN A 38 -5.59 -2.16 -13.82
N THR A 39 -6.31 -2.48 -12.76
CA THR A 39 -6.73 -3.85 -12.47
C THR A 39 -8.11 -4.11 -13.05
N SER A 40 -8.24 -5.28 -13.69
CA SER A 40 -9.48 -5.75 -14.30
C SER A 40 -10.54 -6.15 -13.27
N ILE A 41 -10.23 -7.18 -12.48
CA ILE A 41 -11.12 -7.70 -11.42
C ILE A 41 -10.77 -7.10 -10.05
N GLY A 42 -9.79 -6.18 -10.00
CA GLY A 42 -9.30 -5.62 -8.76
C GLY A 42 -8.65 -6.68 -7.86
N PHE A 43 -8.67 -6.40 -6.56
CA PHE A 43 -8.11 -7.27 -5.54
C PHE A 43 -9.21 -8.14 -4.90
N ILE A 44 -8.91 -9.43 -4.73
CA ILE A 44 -9.83 -10.42 -4.18
C ILE A 44 -9.23 -10.94 -2.87
N PHE A 45 -9.96 -10.75 -1.77
CA PHE A 45 -9.53 -11.20 -0.44
C PHE A 45 -10.55 -12.14 0.20
N GLY A 46 -10.09 -12.98 1.12
CA GLY A 46 -10.93 -13.93 1.85
C GLY A 46 -11.13 -15.28 1.13
N VAL A 47 -12.08 -16.07 1.61
CA VAL A 47 -12.27 -17.49 1.24
C VAL A 47 -13.62 -17.68 0.55
N GLY A 48 -13.67 -18.55 -0.47
CA GLY A 48 -14.90 -18.86 -1.20
C GLY A 48 -15.16 -17.98 -2.43
N ASN A 49 -14.13 -17.26 -2.88
CA ASN A 49 -14.22 -16.38 -4.03
C ASN A 49 -14.20 -17.16 -5.35
N ALA A 50 -15.25 -17.02 -6.16
CA ALA A 50 -15.34 -17.62 -7.48
C ALA A 50 -15.86 -16.60 -8.49
N PHE A 51 -15.12 -16.40 -9.58
CA PHE A 51 -15.47 -15.44 -10.61
C PHE A 51 -15.29 -16.07 -12.00
N PRO A 52 -16.25 -16.87 -12.48
CA PRO A 52 -16.22 -17.38 -13.84
C PRO A 52 -16.69 -16.32 -14.84
N TYR A 53 -16.23 -16.40 -16.09
CA TYR A 53 -16.66 -15.57 -17.22
C TYR A 53 -16.31 -14.06 -17.13
N ASN A 54 -15.21 -13.69 -16.47
CA ASN A 54 -14.72 -12.32 -16.55
C ASN A 54 -14.06 -12.05 -17.90
N PHE A 55 -14.50 -11.00 -18.57
CA PHE A 55 -13.84 -10.42 -19.72
C PHE A 55 -13.54 -8.96 -19.42
N ASN A 56 -12.30 -8.55 -19.64
CA ASN A 56 -11.89 -7.16 -19.45
C ASN A 56 -11.05 -6.72 -20.65
N LEU A 57 -11.46 -5.61 -21.24
CA LEU A 57 -10.72 -4.91 -22.29
C LEU A 57 -10.32 -3.56 -21.73
N LEU A 58 -9.04 -3.39 -21.51
CA LEU A 58 -8.44 -2.12 -21.14
C LEU A 58 -7.79 -1.54 -22.39
N TYR A 59 -8.26 -0.37 -22.82
CA TYR A 59 -7.66 0.39 -23.91
C TYR A 59 -7.18 1.72 -23.37
N ASP A 60 -5.86 1.85 -23.24
CA ASP A 60 -5.20 3.05 -22.78
C ASP A 60 -4.28 3.55 -23.88
N ASN A 61 -4.67 4.64 -24.53
CA ASN A 61 -3.97 5.18 -25.70
C ASN A 61 -3.52 6.61 -25.39
N ASP A 62 -2.55 6.71 -24.50
CA ASP A 62 -1.88 7.95 -24.13
C ASP A 62 -0.53 8.09 -24.85
N TYR A 63 -0.11 9.35 -25.06
CA TYR A 63 1.20 9.67 -25.63
C TYR A 63 2.30 9.68 -24.56
N LEU A 64 1.94 10.03 -23.32
CA LEU A 64 2.76 9.94 -22.12
C LEU A 64 1.88 9.44 -20.98
N ASP A 65 2.21 8.26 -20.46
CA ASP A 65 1.50 7.65 -19.36
C ASP A 65 2.20 7.93 -18.02
N THR A 66 1.42 8.43 -17.06
CA THR A 66 1.76 8.54 -15.63
C THR A 66 3.19 9.01 -15.36
N PRO A 67 3.54 10.25 -15.78
CA PRO A 67 4.76 10.86 -15.32
C PRO A 67 4.64 11.13 -13.81
N ILE A 68 5.29 10.28 -13.03
CA ILE A 68 5.45 10.48 -11.59
C ILE A 68 6.67 11.39 -11.43
N VAL A 69 6.43 12.58 -10.88
CA VAL A 69 7.48 13.54 -10.54
C VAL A 69 7.43 13.73 -9.04
N ASP A 70 8.40 13.12 -8.37
CA ASP A 70 8.62 13.31 -6.96
C ASP A 70 9.81 14.26 -6.76
N ASN A 71 9.49 15.50 -6.39
CA ASN A 71 10.45 16.59 -6.21
C ASN A 71 10.55 16.99 -4.73
N ASP A 72 10.13 16.13 -3.81
CA ASP A 72 10.23 16.45 -2.41
C ASP A 72 11.66 16.22 -1.86
N VAL A 73 11.93 16.85 -0.71
CA VAL A 73 13.13 16.59 0.09
C VAL A 73 12.59 15.97 1.36
N GLU A 74 12.64 14.64 1.42
CA GLU A 74 12.18 13.92 2.59
C GLU A 74 13.09 14.23 3.79
N ASN A 75 12.47 14.70 4.87
CA ASN A 75 13.19 14.89 6.12
C ASN A 75 13.66 13.53 6.63
N ALA A 76 14.96 13.42 6.99
CA ALA A 76 15.47 12.25 7.70
C ALA A 76 14.59 12.00 8.94
N PRO A 77 14.24 10.73 9.25
CA PRO A 77 13.42 10.44 10.41
C PRO A 77 14.06 11.08 11.64
N ALA A 78 13.29 11.90 12.36
CA ALA A 78 13.75 12.47 13.62
C ALA A 78 14.20 11.31 14.52
N ALA A 79 15.41 11.42 15.09
CA ALA A 79 15.91 10.44 16.05
C ALA A 79 14.86 10.29 17.16
N GLN A 80 14.24 9.12 17.24
CA GLN A 80 13.23 8.80 18.24
C GLN A 80 13.92 8.65 19.60
N ALA A 81 13.33 9.23 20.65
CA ALA A 81 13.98 9.47 21.95
C ALA A 81 13.69 8.38 22.99
#